data_AF-W1F750-F1
#
_entry.id   AF-W1F750-F1
#
_cell.length_a   1.000
_cell.length_b   1.000
_cell.length_c   1.000
_cell.angle_alpha   90.00
_cell.angle_beta   90.00
_cell.angle_gamma   90.00
#
_symmetry.space_group_name_H-M   'P 1'
#
loop_
_entity.id
_entity.type
_entity.pdbx_description
1 polymer ?
#
loop_
_entity_poly.entity_id
_entity_poly.type
_entity_poly.pdbx_seq_one_letter_code
_entity_poly.pdbx_strand_id
1 'polypeptide(L)'
;MEEFTIEHIMPQNENLSAKWREELGSDWQRIHKELLHTLGNLTLTRYNSRYSDRPFAEKRDIEDGFKHSPLYLNIGLGQCEKWDEAAIHARADRLAELAVQVWQAPSLPEEVLAVYRGQPENKTSYSLSDYPFLADGLHSRLLFDHLRDEIMRLDAGITQEVLKLYIAFKAETNFVDVVPQKSRLRLSLNMQFHELVDPKGIAKDVTNVGRWGNGDVEIGFSDLAQLPYIMGLIRQAFEKQMESALV
;
A
#
# COMPACT_ATOMS: atom_id res chain seq x y z
N MET A 1 21.46 -0.43 -21.16
CA MET A 1 20.48 0.61 -21.53
C MET A 1 20.21 1.40 -20.27
N GLU A 2 20.35 2.73 -20.29
CA GLU A 2 19.94 3.54 -19.14
C GLU A 2 18.41 3.49 -19.03
N GLU A 3 17.91 3.03 -17.88
CA GLU A 3 16.49 2.93 -17.58
C GLU A 3 15.91 4.33 -17.35
N PHE A 4 14.63 4.52 -17.69
CA PHE A 4 13.94 5.77 -17.34
C PHE A 4 13.71 5.81 -15.83
N THR A 5 14.07 6.93 -15.21
CA THR A 5 13.80 7.18 -13.79
C THR A 5 12.86 8.37 -13.64
N ILE A 6 12.20 8.42 -12.48
CA ILE A 6 11.41 9.58 -12.08
C ILE A 6 12.37 10.73 -11.75
N GLU A 7 12.08 11.90 -12.31
CA GLU A 7 12.79 13.16 -12.06
C GLU A 7 11.81 14.18 -11.49
N HIS A 8 12.28 14.93 -10.50
CA HIS A 8 11.62 16.13 -10.02
C HIS A 8 12.20 17.34 -10.74
N ILE A 9 11.37 18.05 -11.49
CA ILE A 9 11.81 19.23 -12.25
C ILE A 9 12.34 20.28 -11.27
N MET A 10 11.54 20.64 -10.28
CA MET A 10 11.97 21.33 -9.05
C MET A 10 12.65 20.34 -8.10
N PRO A 11 13.89 20.59 -7.63
CA PRO A 11 14.66 19.65 -6.82
C PRO A 11 14.02 19.31 -5.47
N GLN A 12 14.27 18.09 -4.97
CA GLN A 12 13.79 17.62 -3.67
C GLN A 12 14.53 18.24 -2.47
N ASN A 13 15.70 18.84 -2.70
CA ASN A 13 16.55 19.31 -1.62
C ASN A 13 15.90 20.43 -0.81
N GLU A 14 15.88 20.26 0.52
CA GLU A 14 15.33 21.24 1.47
C GLU A 14 16.00 22.61 1.34
N ASN A 15 17.28 22.62 0.96
CA ASN A 15 18.06 23.83 0.68
C ASN A 15 18.07 24.16 -0.81
N LEU A 16 16.93 24.62 -1.35
CA LEU A 16 16.87 25.11 -2.73
C LEU A 16 17.90 26.21 -2.98
N SER A 17 18.47 26.21 -4.18
CA SER A 17 19.40 27.26 -4.62
C SER A 17 18.71 28.62 -4.68
N ALA A 18 19.48 29.71 -4.62
CA ALA A 18 18.93 31.06 -4.71
C ALA A 18 18.10 31.29 -5.99
N LYS A 19 18.53 30.70 -7.12
CA LYS A 19 17.80 30.75 -8.39
C LYS A 19 16.42 30.08 -8.29
N TRP A 20 16.33 28.90 -7.67
CA TRP A 20 15.05 28.22 -7.46
C TRP A 20 14.12 29.01 -6.53
N ARG A 21 14.66 29.61 -5.46
CA ARG A 21 13.86 30.46 -4.55
C ARG A 21 13.33 31.71 -5.26
N GLU A 22 14.14 32.32 -6.12
CA GLU A 22 13.72 33.45 -6.94
C GLU A 22 12.64 33.05 -7.97
N GLU A 23 12.79 31.89 -8.60
CA GLU A 23 11.86 31.36 -9.60
C GLU A 23 10.49 31.01 -9.00
N LEU A 24 10.46 30.46 -7.79
CA LEU A 24 9.23 30.14 -7.05
C LEU A 24 8.62 31.35 -6.31
N GLY A 25 9.38 32.42 -6.10
CA GLY A 25 8.91 33.65 -5.45
C GLY A 25 8.93 33.62 -3.91
N SER A 26 8.23 34.57 -3.28
CA SER A 26 8.26 34.76 -1.81
C SER A 26 7.75 33.56 -1.02
N ASP A 27 6.84 32.79 -1.61
CA ASP A 27 6.16 31.66 -0.99
C ASP A 27 6.82 30.32 -1.34
N TRP A 28 8.09 30.35 -1.78
CA TRP A 28 8.79 29.17 -2.27
C TRP A 28 8.78 27.99 -1.30
N GLN A 29 8.81 28.21 0.03
CA GLN A 29 8.73 27.11 1.00
C GLN A 29 7.39 26.39 0.96
N ARG A 30 6.29 27.14 0.83
CA ARG A 30 4.93 26.57 0.72
C ARG A 30 4.82 25.80 -0.58
N ILE A 31 5.21 26.44 -1.69
CA ILE A 31 5.14 25.87 -3.04
C ILE A 31 5.98 24.60 -3.13
N HIS A 32 7.21 24.61 -2.59
CA HIS A 32 8.06 23.43 -2.54
C HIS A 32 7.40 22.30 -1.77
N LYS A 33 6.93 22.56 -0.55
CA LYS A 33 6.28 21.55 0.29
C LYS A 33 5.02 20.95 -0.36
N GLU A 34 4.18 21.78 -0.97
CA GLU A 34 2.88 21.35 -1.51
C GLU A 34 3.01 20.71 -2.90
N LEU A 35 3.91 21.21 -3.74
CA LEU A 35 3.96 20.83 -5.15
C LEU A 35 5.11 19.90 -5.53
N LEU A 36 6.08 19.64 -4.64
CA LEU A 36 7.25 18.81 -4.94
C LEU A 36 6.87 17.43 -5.47
N HIS A 37 5.92 16.75 -4.82
CA HIS A 37 5.50 15.38 -5.15
C HIS A 37 4.19 15.34 -5.96
N THR A 38 3.97 16.32 -6.84
CA THR A 38 2.74 16.40 -7.64
C THR A 38 2.99 16.03 -9.10
N LEU A 39 1.92 15.59 -9.78
CA LEU A 39 1.93 15.24 -11.21
C LEU A 39 2.56 16.34 -12.07
N GLY A 40 2.30 17.61 -11.73
CA GLY A 40 2.85 18.77 -12.43
C GLY A 40 4.38 18.84 -12.37
N ASN A 41 5.00 18.47 -11.25
CA ASN A 41 6.44 18.58 -11.04
C ASN A 41 7.23 17.30 -11.38
N LEU A 42 6.55 16.17 -11.55
CA LEU A 42 7.17 14.87 -11.84
C LEU A 42 7.26 14.60 -13.33
N THR A 43 8.37 14.00 -13.75
CA THR A 43 8.52 13.48 -15.11
C THR A 43 9.44 12.26 -15.19
N LEU A 44 9.58 11.69 -16.38
CA LEU A 44 10.54 10.64 -16.69
C LEU A 44 11.74 11.21 -17.47
N THR A 45 12.92 10.70 -17.18
CA THR A 45 14.16 11.01 -17.91
C THR A 45 15.13 9.83 -17.88
N ARG A 46 16.05 9.78 -18.84
CA ARG A 46 17.24 8.90 -18.78
C ARG A 46 18.46 9.62 -18.21
N TYR A 47 18.38 10.94 -18.05
CA TYR A 47 19.52 11.81 -17.75
C TYR A 47 19.44 12.43 -16.35
N ASN A 48 18.84 11.74 -15.38
CA ASN A 48 18.59 12.27 -14.02
C ASN A 48 19.88 12.83 -13.37
N SER A 49 20.99 12.09 -13.50
CA SER A 49 22.30 12.52 -12.99
C SER A 49 22.80 13.86 -13.56
N ARG A 50 22.32 14.28 -14.74
CA ARG A 50 22.68 15.55 -15.38
C ARG A 50 21.81 16.72 -14.92
N TYR A 51 20.57 16.47 -14.50
CA TYR A 51 19.62 17.51 -14.11
C TYR A 51 19.85 17.99 -12.69
N SER A 52 19.96 17.09 -11.70
CA SER A 52 20.30 17.42 -10.30
C SER A 52 19.61 18.70 -9.78
N ASP A 53 20.33 19.56 -9.05
CA ASP A 53 19.83 20.83 -8.50
C ASP A 53 19.94 22.00 -9.47
N ARG A 54 20.15 21.75 -10.77
CA ARG A 54 20.29 22.82 -11.74
C ARG A 54 19.01 23.64 -11.83
N PRO A 55 19.11 24.96 -12.05
CA PRO A 55 17.97 25.80 -12.36
C PRO A 55 17.18 25.27 -13.56
N PHE A 56 15.88 25.55 -13.61
CA PHE A 56 15.02 25.02 -14.66
C PHE A 56 15.52 25.37 -16.06
N ALA A 57 15.90 26.63 -16.31
CA ALA A 57 16.42 27.07 -17.61
C ALA A 57 17.65 26.24 -18.06
N GLU A 58 18.52 25.85 -17.12
CA GLU A 58 19.67 24.99 -17.42
C GLU A 58 19.22 23.56 -17.71
N LYS A 59 18.30 22.98 -16.92
CA LYS A 59 17.72 21.64 -17.22
C LYS A 59 17.02 21.61 -18.59
N ARG A 60 16.41 22.73 -18.99
CA ARG A 60 15.72 22.89 -20.28
C ARG A 60 16.70 22.92 -21.46
N ASP A 61 17.76 23.72 -21.36
CA ASP A 61 18.60 24.10 -22.49
C ASP A 61 19.89 23.28 -22.66
N ILE A 62 20.26 22.42 -21.70
CA ILE A 62 21.41 21.51 -21.88
C ILE A 62 21.19 20.51 -23.02
N GLU A 63 22.28 19.93 -23.53
CA GLU A 63 22.23 18.79 -24.45
C GLU A 63 21.43 17.64 -23.81
N ASP A 64 20.44 17.12 -24.55
CA ASP A 64 19.42 16.18 -24.07
C ASP A 64 18.54 16.70 -22.92
N GLY A 65 18.44 18.03 -22.76
CA GLY A 65 17.54 18.71 -21.83
C GLY A 65 16.07 18.62 -22.21
N PHE A 66 15.20 19.24 -21.41
CA PHE A 66 13.75 19.20 -21.68
C PHE A 66 13.35 19.75 -23.04
N LYS A 67 14.13 20.69 -23.60
CA LYS A 67 13.93 21.23 -24.96
C LYS A 67 14.08 20.20 -26.07
N HIS A 68 14.88 19.17 -25.83
CA HIS A 68 15.19 18.11 -26.80
C HIS A 68 14.64 16.75 -26.36
N SER A 69 13.77 16.73 -25.33
CA SER A 69 13.25 15.48 -24.80
C SER A 69 12.35 14.76 -25.81
N PRO A 70 12.59 13.47 -26.12
CA PRO A 70 11.76 12.70 -27.04
C PRO A 70 10.46 12.20 -26.38
N LEU A 71 10.24 12.48 -25.09
CA LEU A 71 9.11 11.95 -24.33
C LEU A 71 7.87 12.83 -24.48
N TYR A 72 6.74 12.22 -24.84
CA TYR A 72 5.44 12.89 -24.88
C TYR A 72 5.07 13.55 -23.53
N LEU A 73 5.49 12.95 -22.41
CA LEU A 73 5.29 13.48 -21.06
C LEU A 73 5.99 14.84 -20.81
N ASN A 74 7.04 15.14 -21.59
CA ASN A 74 7.84 16.36 -21.49
C ASN A 74 7.44 17.46 -22.48
N ILE A 75 6.44 17.21 -23.34
CA ILE A 75 5.91 18.23 -24.24
C ILE A 75 5.51 19.48 -23.43
N GLY A 76 5.91 20.65 -23.92
CA GLY A 76 5.68 21.95 -23.27
C GLY A 76 6.83 22.43 -22.38
N LEU A 77 7.62 21.52 -21.79
CA LEU A 77 8.73 21.91 -20.90
C LEU A 77 9.83 22.68 -21.66
N GLY A 78 10.07 22.34 -22.92
CA GLY A 78 11.03 23.01 -23.79
C GLY A 78 10.69 24.47 -24.13
N GLN A 79 9.40 24.84 -24.03
CA GLN A 79 8.89 26.19 -24.33
C GLN A 79 8.64 27.00 -23.06
N CYS A 80 8.69 26.37 -21.89
CA CYS A 80 8.45 27.01 -20.62
C CYS A 80 9.63 27.91 -20.27
N GLU A 81 9.38 29.19 -19.98
CA GLU A 81 10.43 30.15 -19.63
C GLU A 81 10.83 30.06 -18.15
N LYS A 82 9.87 29.79 -17.27
CA LYS A 82 10.02 29.72 -15.82
C LYS A 82 9.20 28.59 -15.23
N TRP A 83 9.75 27.92 -14.22
CA TRP A 83 9.10 26.83 -13.50
C TRP A 83 8.58 27.26 -12.13
N ASP A 84 7.55 28.11 -12.15
CA ASP A 84 6.85 28.62 -10.97
C ASP A 84 5.59 27.80 -10.61
N GLU A 85 4.89 28.20 -9.55
CA GLU A 85 3.64 27.56 -9.11
C GLU A 85 2.59 27.48 -10.23
N ALA A 86 2.45 28.55 -11.03
CA ALA A 86 1.49 28.59 -12.13
C ALA A 86 1.85 27.58 -13.24
N ALA A 87 3.14 27.48 -13.59
CA ALA A 87 3.63 26.51 -14.57
C ALA A 87 3.41 25.05 -14.10
N ILE A 88 3.62 24.78 -12.81
CA ILE A 88 3.42 23.45 -12.23
C ILE A 88 1.93 23.07 -12.29
N HIS A 89 1.02 23.96 -11.90
CA HIS A 89 -0.42 23.72 -11.97
C HIS A 89 -0.90 23.55 -13.40
N ALA A 90 -0.51 24.44 -14.32
CA ALA A 90 -0.89 24.35 -15.72
C ALA A 90 -0.44 23.03 -16.37
N ARG A 91 0.75 22.54 -16.00
CA ARG A 91 1.20 21.21 -16.44
C ARG A 91 0.38 20.09 -15.81
N ALA A 92 0.08 20.17 -14.51
CA ALA A 92 -0.72 19.17 -13.82
C ALA A 92 -2.12 19.01 -14.46
N ASP A 93 -2.80 20.11 -14.75
CA ASP A 93 -4.13 20.12 -15.37
C ASP A 93 -4.10 19.44 -16.74
N ARG A 94 -3.17 19.84 -17.60
CA ARG A 94 -3.00 19.23 -18.93
C ARG A 94 -2.70 17.73 -18.86
N LEU A 95 -1.87 17.30 -17.90
CA LEU A 95 -1.57 15.87 -17.72
C LEU A 95 -2.77 15.09 -17.19
N ALA A 96 -3.56 15.68 -16.30
CA ALA A 96 -4.79 15.09 -15.81
C ALA A 96 -5.82 14.92 -16.94
N GLU A 97 -5.99 15.92 -17.79
CA GLU A 97 -6.83 15.83 -18.99
C GLU A 97 -6.39 14.71 -19.93
N LEU A 98 -5.08 14.61 -20.18
CA LEU A 98 -4.52 13.53 -21.00
C LEU A 98 -4.73 12.15 -20.35
N ALA A 99 -4.56 12.05 -19.03
CA ALA A 99 -4.75 10.81 -18.29
C ALA A 99 -6.17 10.25 -18.48
N VAL A 100 -7.20 11.11 -18.41
CA VAL A 100 -8.59 10.72 -18.64
C VAL A 100 -8.83 10.20 -20.06
N GLN A 101 -8.07 10.70 -21.05
CA GLN A 101 -8.16 10.23 -22.44
C GLN A 101 -7.44 8.89 -22.66
N VAL A 102 -6.32 8.66 -21.97
CA VAL A 102 -5.53 7.44 -22.11
C VAL A 102 -6.16 6.27 -21.34
N TRP A 103 -6.63 6.51 -20.11
CA TRP A 103 -7.21 5.51 -19.22
C TRP A 103 -8.73 5.65 -19.13
N GLN A 104 -9.40 5.66 -20.28
CA GLN A 104 -10.86 5.65 -20.33
C GLN A 104 -11.41 4.36 -19.71
N ALA A 105 -12.50 4.50 -18.95
CA ALA A 105 -13.24 3.34 -18.48
C ALA A 105 -13.75 2.52 -19.68
N PRO A 106 -13.58 1.19 -19.69
CA PRO A 106 -14.06 0.37 -20.79
C PRO A 106 -15.58 0.49 -20.91
N SER A 107 -16.07 0.81 -22.11
CA SER A 107 -17.50 0.76 -22.41
C SER A 107 -17.87 -0.68 -22.76
N LEU A 108 -18.60 -1.34 -21.87
CA LEU A 108 -19.05 -2.71 -22.05
C LEU A 108 -20.57 -2.75 -22.10
N PRO A 109 -21.17 -3.60 -22.96
CA PRO A 109 -22.60 -3.87 -22.91
C PRO A 109 -23.00 -4.37 -21.52
N GLU A 110 -24.21 -4.01 -21.08
CA GLU A 110 -24.72 -4.40 -19.75
C GLU A 110 -24.72 -5.93 -19.56
N GLU A 111 -24.94 -6.69 -20.63
CA GLU A 111 -24.88 -8.16 -20.64
C GLU A 111 -23.49 -8.68 -20.28
N VAL A 112 -22.42 -8.03 -20.77
CA VAL A 112 -21.04 -8.38 -20.43
C VAL A 112 -20.73 -7.97 -19.00
N LEU A 113 -21.15 -6.76 -18.58
CA LEU A 113 -21.01 -6.31 -17.20
C LEU A 113 -21.72 -7.25 -16.21
N ALA A 114 -22.89 -7.77 -16.57
CA ALA A 114 -23.63 -8.73 -15.75
C ALA A 114 -22.86 -10.03 -15.48
N VAL A 115 -22.00 -10.46 -16.41
CA VAL A 115 -21.10 -11.61 -16.20
C VAL A 115 -20.03 -11.30 -15.15
N TYR A 116 -19.44 -10.10 -15.17
CA TYR A 116 -18.33 -9.70 -14.29
C TYR A 116 -18.76 -9.13 -12.94
N ARG A 117 -19.99 -8.63 -12.80
CA ARG A 117 -20.52 -8.14 -11.51
C ARG A 117 -20.69 -9.24 -10.46
N GLY A 118 -20.40 -10.49 -10.83
CA GLY A 118 -20.63 -11.67 -10.02
C GLY A 118 -22.13 -11.92 -9.91
N GLN A 119 -22.57 -13.11 -10.30
CA GLN A 119 -23.67 -13.66 -9.53
C GLN A 119 -23.19 -13.65 -8.07
N PRO A 120 -23.98 -13.18 -7.09
CA PRO A 120 -23.63 -13.44 -5.71
C PRO A 120 -23.44 -14.95 -5.64
N GLU A 121 -22.18 -15.40 -5.49
CA GLU A 121 -21.98 -16.78 -5.12
C GLU A 121 -22.90 -16.99 -3.93
N ASN A 122 -23.66 -18.07 -3.92
CA ASN A 122 -24.27 -18.56 -2.69
C ASN A 122 -23.14 -19.01 -1.73
N LYS A 123 -22.13 -18.18 -1.49
CA LYS A 123 -21.30 -18.21 -0.31
C LYS A 123 -22.28 -17.98 0.83
N THR A 124 -22.66 -19.06 1.49
CA THR A 124 -23.23 -18.99 2.84
C THR A 124 -22.43 -17.97 3.62
N SER A 125 -23.02 -16.80 3.86
CA SER A 125 -22.42 -15.73 4.64
C SER A 125 -22.45 -16.21 6.09
N TYR A 126 -21.29 -16.53 6.64
CA TYR A 126 -21.15 -16.79 8.06
C TYR A 126 -21.01 -15.48 8.82
N SER A 127 -21.40 -15.53 10.08
CA SER A 127 -21.39 -14.42 11.02
C SER A 127 -20.71 -14.87 12.31
N LEU A 128 -20.31 -13.92 13.16
CA LEU A 128 -19.73 -14.29 14.46
C LEU A 128 -20.72 -15.08 15.34
N SER A 129 -22.02 -14.88 15.15
CA SER A 129 -23.07 -15.67 15.82
C SER A 129 -23.09 -17.15 15.45
N ASP A 130 -22.49 -17.53 14.32
CA ASP A 130 -22.37 -18.94 13.91
C ASP A 130 -21.29 -19.70 14.70
N TYR A 131 -20.50 -19.00 15.52
CA TYR A 131 -19.46 -19.58 16.35
C TYR A 131 -19.95 -19.71 17.81
N PRO A 132 -20.25 -20.92 18.31
CA PRO A 132 -20.75 -21.11 19.68
C PRO A 132 -19.79 -20.57 20.75
N PHE A 133 -18.48 -20.61 20.47
CA PHE A 133 -17.44 -20.10 21.37
C PHE A 133 -17.20 -18.59 21.23
N LEU A 134 -17.99 -17.86 20.44
CA LEU A 134 -17.99 -16.39 20.38
C LEU A 134 -19.31 -15.78 20.85
N ALA A 135 -20.18 -16.57 21.47
CA ALA A 135 -21.37 -16.05 22.12
C ALA A 135 -21.01 -14.97 23.17
N ASP A 136 -21.88 -13.99 23.32
CA ASP A 136 -21.64 -12.85 24.21
C ASP A 136 -21.44 -13.31 25.67
N GLY A 137 -20.49 -12.68 26.36
CA GLY A 137 -20.11 -13.03 27.74
C GLY A 137 -19.09 -14.17 27.88
N LEU A 138 -18.71 -14.86 26.79
CA LEU A 138 -17.65 -15.87 26.83
C LEU A 138 -16.25 -15.24 26.84
N HIS A 139 -15.32 -15.89 27.54
CA HIS A 139 -13.91 -15.45 27.61
C HIS A 139 -13.24 -15.40 26.23
N SER A 140 -13.49 -16.40 25.38
CA SER A 140 -13.02 -16.43 23.99
C SER A 140 -13.57 -15.29 23.14
N ARG A 141 -14.78 -14.79 23.44
CA ARG A 141 -15.33 -13.61 22.77
C ARG A 141 -14.56 -12.34 23.17
N LEU A 142 -14.28 -12.17 24.46
CA LEU A 142 -13.45 -11.07 24.95
C LEU A 142 -12.06 -11.06 24.30
N LEU A 143 -11.39 -12.22 24.27
CA LEU A 143 -10.10 -12.37 23.59
C LEU A 143 -10.18 -11.98 22.11
N PHE A 144 -11.25 -12.41 21.42
CA PHE A 144 -11.44 -12.15 19.99
C PHE A 144 -11.65 -10.67 19.70
N ASP A 145 -12.51 -9.99 20.46
CA ASP A 145 -12.79 -8.57 20.23
C ASP A 145 -11.54 -7.71 20.41
N HIS A 146 -10.75 -7.95 21.46
CA HIS A 146 -9.48 -7.25 21.66
C HIS A 146 -8.45 -7.56 20.57
N LEU A 147 -8.34 -8.83 20.15
CA LEU A 147 -7.45 -9.22 19.08
C LEU A 147 -7.83 -8.58 17.75
N ARG A 148 -9.12 -8.65 17.38
CA ARG A 148 -9.67 -8.04 16.16
C ARG A 148 -9.34 -6.56 16.13
N ASP A 149 -9.62 -5.84 17.21
CA ASP A 149 -9.43 -4.40 17.26
C ASP A 149 -7.95 -4.01 17.08
N GLU A 150 -7.02 -4.78 17.65
CA GLU A 150 -5.57 -4.57 17.44
C GLU A 150 -5.13 -4.93 16.01
N ILE A 151 -5.66 -6.00 15.42
CA ILE A 151 -5.34 -6.41 14.04
C ILE A 151 -5.84 -5.37 13.04
N MET A 152 -7.09 -4.93 13.16
CA MET A 152 -7.69 -3.94 12.25
C MET A 152 -7.03 -2.56 12.36
N ARG A 153 -6.25 -2.29 13.43
CA ARG A 153 -5.45 -1.07 13.60
C ARG A 153 -4.08 -1.14 12.91
N LEU A 154 -3.64 -2.31 12.45
CA LEU A 154 -2.32 -2.44 11.82
C LEU A 154 -2.25 -1.67 10.51
N ASP A 155 -3.27 -1.78 9.67
CA ASP A 155 -3.34 -1.14 8.36
C ASP A 155 -4.80 -1.04 7.86
N ALA A 156 -5.12 0.02 7.11
CA ALA A 156 -6.47 0.28 6.62
C ALA A 156 -6.93 -0.69 5.52
N GLY A 157 -6.01 -1.37 4.84
CA GLY A 157 -6.28 -2.38 3.83
C GLY A 157 -6.65 -3.75 4.41
N ILE A 158 -6.59 -3.93 5.73
CA ILE A 158 -6.92 -5.21 6.35
C ILE A 158 -8.43 -5.45 6.34
N THR A 159 -8.82 -6.65 5.95
CA THR A 159 -10.21 -7.11 5.93
C THR A 159 -10.40 -8.34 6.81
N GLN A 160 -11.62 -8.51 7.32
CA GLN A 160 -12.03 -9.69 8.11
C GLN A 160 -13.08 -10.48 7.34
N GLU A 161 -12.84 -11.77 7.12
CA GLU A 161 -13.80 -12.69 6.49
C GLU A 161 -14.18 -13.79 7.47
N VAL A 162 -15.49 -13.96 7.71
CA VAL A 162 -16.01 -15.04 8.56
C VAL A 162 -16.34 -16.23 7.68
N LEU A 163 -15.67 -17.36 7.89
CA LEU A 163 -15.89 -18.59 7.14
C LEU A 163 -16.59 -19.63 8.03
N LYS A 164 -16.81 -20.85 7.52
CA LYS A 164 -17.47 -21.91 8.30
C LYS A 164 -16.64 -22.37 9.51
N LEU A 165 -15.32 -22.43 9.34
CA LEU A 165 -14.41 -23.12 10.28
C LEU A 165 -13.47 -22.16 11.01
N TYR A 166 -13.21 -20.98 10.45
CA TYR A 166 -12.29 -19.99 11.01
C TYR A 166 -12.65 -18.58 10.53
N ILE A 167 -12.15 -17.58 11.25
CA ILE A 167 -12.28 -16.18 10.89
C ILE A 167 -10.91 -15.74 10.34
N ALA A 168 -10.87 -15.29 9.10
CA ALA A 168 -9.64 -14.88 8.42
C ALA A 168 -9.44 -13.38 8.54
N PHE A 169 -8.22 -12.96 8.86
CA PHE A 169 -7.76 -11.60 8.63
C PHE A 169 -6.82 -11.58 7.42
N LYS A 170 -7.09 -10.66 6.50
CA LYS A 170 -6.47 -10.59 5.18
C LYS A 170 -5.91 -9.21 4.92
N ALA A 171 -4.73 -9.15 4.30
CA ALA A 171 -4.33 -8.00 3.51
C ALA A 171 -4.51 -8.40 2.04
N GLU A 172 -3.47 -8.86 1.36
CA GLU A 172 -3.61 -9.46 0.02
C GLU A 172 -4.22 -10.87 0.06
N THR A 173 -3.72 -11.70 0.97
CA THR A 173 -4.23 -13.05 1.28
C THR A 173 -4.41 -13.19 2.79
N ASN A 174 -4.77 -14.36 3.33
CA ASN A 174 -4.85 -14.55 4.78
C ASN A 174 -3.46 -14.41 5.39
N PHE A 175 -3.29 -13.61 6.45
CA PHE A 175 -2.05 -13.62 7.26
C PHE A 175 -2.27 -14.21 8.67
N VAL A 176 -3.51 -14.18 9.17
CA VAL A 176 -3.89 -14.90 10.39
C VAL A 176 -5.31 -15.45 10.30
N ASP A 177 -5.45 -16.73 10.61
CA ASP A 177 -6.72 -17.42 10.75
C ASP A 177 -7.02 -17.68 12.24
N VAL A 178 -8.23 -17.36 12.69
CA VAL A 178 -8.66 -17.49 14.08
C VAL A 178 -9.76 -18.55 14.21
N VAL A 179 -9.49 -19.55 15.06
CA VAL A 179 -10.47 -20.57 15.44
C VAL A 179 -10.82 -20.41 16.93
N PRO A 180 -12.03 -19.95 17.25
CA PRO A 180 -12.52 -19.91 18.63
C PRO A 180 -12.63 -21.32 19.23
N GLN A 181 -12.18 -21.48 20.47
CA GLN A 181 -12.33 -22.71 21.25
C GLN A 181 -12.95 -22.37 22.62
N LYS A 182 -13.35 -23.39 23.39
CA LYS A 182 -14.09 -23.24 24.67
C LYS A 182 -13.47 -22.23 25.66
N SER A 183 -12.15 -22.11 25.70
CA SER A 183 -11.45 -21.26 26.68
C SER A 183 -10.25 -20.49 26.11
N ARG A 184 -10.08 -20.48 24.79
CA ARG A 184 -8.95 -19.83 24.10
C ARG A 184 -9.28 -19.60 22.62
N LEU A 185 -8.46 -18.81 21.96
CA LEU A 185 -8.38 -18.76 20.50
C LEU A 185 -7.18 -19.57 20.02
N ARG A 186 -7.35 -20.28 18.91
CA ARG A 186 -6.25 -20.91 18.18
C ARG A 186 -5.99 -20.07 16.94
N LEU A 187 -4.79 -19.53 16.84
CA LEU A 187 -4.35 -18.70 15.73
C LEU A 187 -3.46 -19.54 14.83
N SER A 188 -3.64 -19.43 13.52
CA SER A 188 -2.69 -19.94 12.53
C SER A 188 -2.11 -18.76 11.77
N LEU A 189 -0.79 -18.60 11.78
CA LEU A 189 -0.13 -17.52 11.05
C LEU A 189 0.34 -18.05 9.70
N ASN A 190 0.06 -17.30 8.63
CA ASN A 190 0.41 -17.68 7.28
C ASN A 190 1.87 -17.31 6.95
N MET A 191 2.81 -18.04 7.54
CA MET A 191 4.24 -17.95 7.27
C MET A 191 4.93 -19.28 7.59
N GLN A 192 6.17 -19.45 7.13
CA GLN A 192 6.96 -20.65 7.44
C GLN A 192 7.41 -20.62 8.90
N PHE A 193 7.37 -21.77 9.59
CA PHE A 193 7.66 -21.82 11.03
C PHE A 193 9.07 -21.34 11.37
N HIS A 194 10.06 -21.67 10.53
CA HIS A 194 11.47 -21.29 10.76
C HIS A 194 11.75 -19.80 10.53
N GLU A 195 10.85 -19.08 9.86
CA GLU A 195 10.96 -17.63 9.67
C GLU A 195 10.42 -16.84 10.88
N LEU A 196 9.64 -17.48 11.74
CA LEU A 196 9.03 -16.82 12.89
C LEU A 196 10.05 -16.60 14.01
N VAL A 197 10.18 -15.36 14.46
CA VAL A 197 10.96 -15.00 15.65
C VAL A 197 10.04 -15.07 16.88
N ASP A 198 10.06 -16.21 17.58
CA ASP A 198 9.29 -16.47 18.81
C ASP A 198 10.20 -16.74 20.04
N PRO A 199 10.72 -15.69 20.72
CA PRO A 199 11.59 -15.86 21.88
C PRO A 199 10.96 -16.60 23.08
N LYS A 200 9.62 -16.66 23.17
CA LYS A 200 8.93 -17.35 24.26
C LYS A 200 8.59 -18.81 23.91
N GLY A 201 8.79 -19.23 22.67
CA GLY A 201 8.55 -20.60 22.21
C GLY A 201 7.10 -21.06 22.39
N ILE A 202 6.13 -20.14 22.24
CA ILE A 202 4.70 -20.46 22.39
C ILE A 202 4.07 -20.99 21.10
N ALA A 203 4.71 -20.74 19.96
CA ALA A 203 4.31 -21.20 18.65
C ALA A 203 4.63 -22.69 18.48
N LYS A 204 3.79 -23.38 17.70
CA LYS A 204 3.99 -24.78 17.34
C LYS A 204 4.17 -24.90 15.84
N ASP A 205 5.14 -25.70 15.44
CA ASP A 205 5.31 -26.15 14.06
C ASP A 205 4.24 -27.18 13.73
N VAL A 206 3.55 -26.91 12.63
CA VAL A 206 2.38 -27.63 12.16
C VAL A 206 2.44 -27.85 10.65
N THR A 207 3.63 -27.66 10.04
CA THR A 207 3.90 -27.83 8.59
C THR A 207 3.40 -29.17 8.05
N ASN A 208 3.57 -30.25 8.82
CA ASN A 208 3.21 -31.62 8.41
C ASN A 208 1.92 -32.14 9.05
N VAL A 209 1.10 -31.25 9.60
CA VAL A 209 -0.15 -31.61 10.27
C VAL A 209 -1.29 -31.37 9.30
N GLY A 210 -1.99 -32.43 8.88
CA GLY A 210 -3.18 -32.33 8.03
C GLY A 210 -4.28 -31.52 8.74
N ARG A 211 -4.37 -30.23 8.44
CA ARG A 211 -5.30 -29.29 9.09
C ARG A 211 -5.86 -28.29 8.10
N TRP A 212 -7.02 -27.75 8.45
CA TRP A 212 -7.66 -26.64 7.74
C TRP A 212 -7.06 -25.33 8.24
N GLY A 213 -6.40 -24.57 7.35
CA GLY A 213 -5.78 -23.27 7.64
C GLY A 213 -4.53 -23.03 6.78
N ASN A 214 -4.18 -21.77 6.55
CA ASN A 214 -2.96 -21.41 5.82
C ASN A 214 -1.78 -21.21 6.80
N GLY A 215 -0.59 -21.69 6.40
CA GLY A 215 0.66 -21.49 7.15
C GLY A 215 1.08 -22.61 8.10
N ASP A 216 2.32 -22.48 8.58
CA ASP A 216 3.04 -23.52 9.32
C ASP A 216 3.15 -23.24 10.83
N VAL A 217 2.55 -22.14 11.29
CA VAL A 217 2.61 -21.68 12.67
C VAL A 217 1.24 -21.83 13.34
N GLU A 218 1.18 -22.41 14.54
CA GLU A 218 0.00 -22.38 15.42
C GLU A 218 0.32 -21.73 16.77
N ILE A 219 -0.55 -20.83 17.23
CA ILE A 219 -0.42 -20.16 18.54
C ILE A 219 -1.73 -20.30 19.32
N GLY A 220 -1.64 -20.63 20.60
CA GLY A 220 -2.77 -20.58 21.53
C GLY A 220 -2.83 -19.24 22.26
N PHE A 221 -3.98 -18.56 22.21
CA PHE A 221 -4.23 -17.30 22.89
C PHE A 221 -5.33 -17.48 23.94
N SER A 222 -4.98 -17.46 25.22
CA SER A 222 -5.91 -17.76 26.32
C SER A 222 -6.03 -16.67 27.37
N ASP A 223 -5.17 -15.66 27.35
CA ASP A 223 -5.14 -14.59 28.35
C ASP A 223 -4.79 -13.26 27.68
N LEU A 224 -5.59 -12.20 27.91
CA LEU A 224 -5.37 -10.86 27.36
C LEU A 224 -3.98 -10.30 27.67
N ALA A 225 -3.33 -10.71 28.76
CA ALA A 225 -1.96 -10.31 29.05
C ALA A 225 -0.94 -10.78 27.98
N GLN A 226 -1.29 -11.80 27.19
CA GLN A 226 -0.49 -12.30 26.07
C GLN A 226 -0.64 -11.44 24.81
N LEU A 227 -1.66 -10.58 24.73
CA LEU A 227 -2.03 -9.85 23.51
C LEU A 227 -0.86 -9.04 22.93
N PRO A 228 -0.08 -8.25 23.70
CA PRO A 228 1.04 -7.50 23.13
C PRO A 228 2.07 -8.40 22.46
N TYR A 229 2.33 -9.57 23.05
CA TYR A 229 3.29 -10.52 22.51
C TYR A 229 2.76 -11.22 21.25
N ILE A 230 1.50 -11.65 21.28
CA ILE A 230 0.82 -12.29 20.16
C ILE A 230 0.71 -11.35 18.97
N MET A 231 0.43 -10.06 19.21
CA MET A 231 0.46 -9.04 18.16
C MET A 231 1.84 -8.88 17.53
N GLY A 232 2.92 -9.06 18.30
CA GLY A 232 4.29 -9.10 17.75
C GLY A 232 4.53 -10.27 16.79
N LEU A 233 3.92 -11.43 17.05
CA LEU A 233 4.00 -12.59 16.15
C LEU A 233 3.11 -12.39 14.91
N ILE A 234 1.91 -11.85 15.08
CA ILE A 234 0.98 -11.55 13.96
C ILE A 234 1.57 -10.50 13.01
N ARG A 235 2.24 -9.47 13.55
CA ARG A 235 2.91 -8.43 12.73
C ARG A 235 3.95 -9.03 11.79
N GLN A 236 4.74 -10.00 12.23
CA GLN A 236 5.72 -10.68 11.36
C GLN A 236 5.04 -11.35 10.15
N ALA A 237 3.90 -12.02 10.36
CA ALA A 237 3.14 -12.64 9.28
C ALA A 237 2.53 -11.61 8.32
N PHE A 238 2.03 -10.50 8.86
CA PHE A 238 1.50 -9.38 8.06
C PHE A 238 2.60 -8.70 7.23
N GLU A 239 3.74 -8.35 7.84
CA GLU A 239 4.88 -7.70 7.19
C GLU A 239 5.45 -8.58 6.06
N LYS A 240 5.61 -9.88 6.30
CA LYS A 240 6.08 -10.85 5.29
C LYS A 240 5.20 -10.87 4.05
N GLN A 241 3.90 -10.75 4.23
CA GLN A 241 2.95 -10.69 3.14
C GLN A 241 3.08 -9.38 2.36
N MET A 242 3.25 -8.25 3.04
CA MET A 242 3.46 -6.94 2.40
C MET A 242 4.80 -6.83 1.68
N GLU A 243 5.86 -7.49 2.16
CA GLU A 243 7.13 -7.58 1.44
C GLU A 243 7.00 -8.41 0.16
N SER A 244 6.25 -9.51 0.21
CA SER A 244 6.04 -10.39 -0.96
C SER A 244 5.20 -9.73 -2.07
N ALA A 245 4.39 -8.73 -1.71
CA ALA A 245 3.59 -7.92 -2.62
C ALA A 245 4.40 -6.93 -3.48
N LEU A 246 5.61 -6.58 -3.02
CA LEU A 246 6.48 -5.57 -3.62
C LEU A 246 7.48 -6.15 -4.62
N VAL A 247 7.43 -7.47 -4.88
CA VAL A 247 8.37 -8.22 -5.74
C VAL A 247 7.71 -8.66 -7.05
#